data_AF-A0A0J1L4Q8-F1
#
_entry.id   AF-A0A0J1L4Q8-F1
#
_cell.length_a   1.000
_cell.length_b   1.000
_cell.length_c   1.000
_cell.angle_alpha   90.00
_cell.angle_beta   90.00
_cell.angle_gamma   90.00
#
_symmetry.space_group_name_H-M   'P 1'
#
loop_
_entity.id
_entity.type
_entity.pdbx_description
1 polymer ?
#
loop_
_entity_poly.entity_id
_entity_poly.type
_entity_poly.pdbx_seq_one_letter_code
_entity_poly.pdbx_strand_id
1 'polypeptide(L)'
;MNNFKDLIDEEVDIEISGKAYFSGILIDNGLDILVLYNGRKYMYIPLLHLHNIKKRNNSEDSLEKPYSEMPFLEESEPISFRKILMNAKGQFIELCVTGNRSIHGYITSVLNDYIVFYSPVFKTVFLSMQHIKWLIPYSTNLTPYTLSNTDLPVVPSTIPLARTFEEQLKKYIGHLLVFDLGENPNKVGLIQNISNNIVELVNAEANIVFWKLSHIKSVHLP
;
A
#
# COMPACT_ATOMS: atom_id res chain seq x y z
N MET A 1 22.00 -3.75 -9.17
CA MET A 1 22.14 -5.21 -9.30
C MET A 1 20.76 -5.80 -9.11
N ASN A 2 20.25 -6.56 -10.08
CA ASN A 2 19.00 -7.28 -9.92
C ASN A 2 19.31 -8.56 -9.16
N ASN A 3 18.94 -8.61 -7.88
CA ASN A 3 19.39 -9.65 -6.96
C ASN A 3 18.75 -11.02 -7.24
N PHE A 4 17.72 -11.08 -8.07
CA PHE A 4 16.96 -12.32 -8.35
C PHE A 4 16.83 -12.62 -9.84
N LYS A 5 17.82 -12.23 -10.68
CA LYS A 5 17.77 -12.49 -12.14
C LYS A 5 17.55 -13.97 -12.47
N ASP A 6 18.19 -14.86 -11.73
CA ASP A 6 18.11 -16.31 -11.96
C ASP A 6 16.77 -16.93 -11.54
N LEU A 7 15.89 -16.14 -10.92
CA LEU A 7 14.55 -16.55 -10.51
C LEU A 7 13.46 -15.93 -11.39
N ILE A 8 13.80 -15.05 -12.33
CA ILE A 8 12.82 -14.49 -13.27
C ILE A 8 12.25 -15.62 -14.11
N ASP A 9 10.95 -15.57 -14.39
CA ASP A 9 10.18 -16.59 -15.10
C ASP A 9 10.06 -17.94 -14.39
N GLU A 10 10.56 -18.05 -13.15
CA GLU A 10 10.49 -19.26 -12.34
C GLU A 10 9.36 -19.17 -11.32
N GLU A 11 8.80 -20.32 -10.95
CA GLU A 11 7.94 -20.42 -9.79
C GLU A 11 8.74 -20.27 -8.50
N VAL A 12 8.28 -19.37 -7.64
CA VAL A 12 8.90 -19.06 -6.37
C VAL A 12 7.89 -19.07 -5.24
N ASP A 13 8.36 -19.43 -4.05
CA ASP A 13 7.68 -19.14 -2.79
C ASP A 13 8.37 -17.95 -2.14
N ILE A 14 7.57 -16.99 -1.67
CA ILE A 14 8.05 -15.82 -0.93
C ILE A 14 7.41 -15.73 0.45
N GLU A 15 8.19 -15.24 1.40
CA GLU A 15 7.73 -14.83 2.73
C GLU A 15 7.89 -13.32 2.87
N ILE A 16 6.85 -12.64 3.33
CA ILE A 16 6.91 -11.21 3.63
C ILE A 16 6.45 -10.88 5.06
N SER A 17 6.74 -9.65 5.48
CA SER A 17 6.34 -9.11 6.78
C SER A 17 4.84 -9.29 7.09
N GLY A 18 4.57 -9.73 8.32
CA GLY A 18 3.21 -10.07 8.76
C GLY A 18 2.84 -11.54 8.58
N LYS A 19 3.83 -12.43 8.40
CA LYS A 19 3.65 -13.88 8.24
C LYS A 19 2.80 -14.24 7.03
N ALA A 20 2.93 -13.46 5.95
CA ALA A 20 2.24 -13.70 4.70
C ALA A 20 3.16 -14.49 3.75
N TYR A 21 2.64 -15.59 3.23
CA TYR A 21 3.33 -16.47 2.30
C TYR A 21 2.60 -16.45 0.95
N PHE A 22 3.35 -16.25 -0.13
CA PHE A 22 2.81 -16.25 -1.48
C PHE A 22 3.61 -17.19 -2.37
N SER A 23 2.93 -17.79 -3.34
CA SER A 23 3.56 -18.58 -4.40
C SER A 23 3.12 -18.01 -5.75
N GLY A 24 4.01 -18.02 -6.72
CA GLY A 24 3.74 -17.49 -8.06
C GLY A 24 4.97 -17.49 -8.95
N ILE A 25 4.80 -16.99 -10.17
CA ILE A 25 5.90 -16.80 -11.11
C ILE A 25 6.50 -15.42 -10.85
N LEU A 26 7.82 -15.34 -10.65
CA LEU A 26 8.51 -14.05 -10.54
C LEU A 26 8.63 -13.43 -11.94
N ILE A 27 7.91 -12.34 -12.17
CA ILE A 27 7.82 -11.70 -13.49
C ILE A 27 8.94 -10.68 -13.69
N ASP A 28 9.20 -9.85 -12.69
CA ASP A 28 10.21 -8.79 -12.77
C ASP A 28 10.77 -8.44 -11.39
N ASN A 29 11.95 -7.83 -11.35
CA ASN A 29 12.51 -7.22 -10.17
C ASN A 29 13.18 -5.87 -10.47
N GLY A 30 12.89 -4.91 -9.60
CA GLY A 30 13.54 -3.62 -9.53
C GLY A 30 14.61 -3.57 -8.46
N LEU A 31 15.09 -2.36 -8.19
CA LEU A 31 16.05 -2.11 -7.10
C LEU A 31 15.42 -2.27 -5.71
N ASP A 32 14.12 -1.98 -5.58
CA ASP A 32 13.40 -1.91 -4.30
C ASP A 32 11.99 -2.56 -4.36
N ILE A 33 11.65 -3.24 -5.45
CA ILE A 33 10.38 -3.93 -5.63
C ILE A 33 10.53 -5.21 -6.45
N LEU A 34 9.62 -6.18 -6.27
CA LEU A 34 9.47 -7.33 -7.15
C LEU A 34 8.02 -7.46 -7.62
N VAL A 35 7.81 -8.21 -8.70
CA VAL A 35 6.48 -8.52 -9.22
C VAL A 35 6.28 -10.02 -9.30
N LEU A 36 5.25 -10.49 -8.60
CA LEU A 36 4.83 -11.87 -8.57
C LEU A 36 3.50 -12.03 -9.31
N TYR A 37 3.39 -13.01 -10.19
CA TYR A 37 2.13 -13.42 -10.77
C TYR A 37 1.63 -14.68 -10.07
N ASN A 38 0.47 -14.60 -9.40
CA ASN A 38 -0.07 -15.70 -8.60
C ASN A 38 -0.97 -16.69 -9.38
N GLY A 39 -0.89 -16.68 -10.72
CA GLY A 39 -1.79 -17.43 -11.59
C GLY A 39 -3.10 -16.69 -11.95
N ARG A 40 -3.36 -15.52 -11.35
CA ARG A 40 -4.55 -14.71 -11.66
C ARG A 40 -4.27 -13.22 -11.74
N LYS A 41 -3.45 -12.70 -10.83
CA LYS A 41 -3.19 -11.26 -10.69
C LYS A 41 -1.68 -11.01 -10.53
N TYR A 42 -1.26 -9.84 -10.97
CA TYR A 42 0.06 -9.30 -10.68
C TYR A 42 0.08 -8.66 -9.30
N MET A 43 1.14 -8.91 -8.56
CA MET A 43 1.33 -8.43 -7.21
C MET A 43 2.68 -7.75 -7.11
N TYR A 44 2.68 -6.46 -6.77
CA TYR A 44 3.90 -5.66 -6.66
C TYR A 44 4.26 -5.56 -5.19
N ILE A 45 5.45 -6.02 -4.83
CA ILE A 45 5.85 -6.27 -3.43
C ILE A 45 7.17 -5.53 -3.16
N PRO A 46 7.17 -4.49 -2.31
CA PRO A 46 8.41 -3.80 -1.95
C PRO A 46 9.39 -4.74 -1.25
N LEU A 47 10.67 -4.67 -1.64
CA LEU A 47 11.71 -5.52 -1.06
C LEU A 47 11.92 -5.26 0.43
N LEU A 48 11.52 -4.08 0.93
CA LEU A 48 11.50 -3.76 2.36
C LEU A 48 10.75 -4.81 3.19
N HIS A 49 9.73 -5.46 2.62
CA HIS A 49 8.93 -6.45 3.31
C HIS A 49 9.32 -7.90 2.99
N LEU A 50 10.17 -8.14 1.99
CA LEU A 50 10.59 -9.48 1.61
C LEU A 50 11.57 -10.05 2.65
N HIS A 51 11.17 -11.14 3.29
CA HIS A 51 12.04 -11.87 4.22
C HIS A 51 12.84 -12.95 3.50
N ASN A 52 12.18 -13.70 2.60
CA ASN A 52 12.76 -14.83 1.89
C ASN A 52 12.10 -15.01 0.53
N ILE A 53 12.88 -15.48 -0.45
CA ILE A 53 12.43 -15.96 -1.76
C ILE A 53 13.21 -17.24 -2.09
N LYS A 54 12.50 -18.27 -2.52
CA LYS A 54 13.10 -19.54 -2.95
C LYS A 54 12.41 -20.05 -4.21
N LYS A 55 13.18 -20.67 -5.10
CA LYS A 55 12.62 -21.44 -6.23
C LYS A 55 11.76 -22.57 -5.68
N ARG A 56 10.58 -22.77 -6.25
CA ARG A 56 9.72 -23.90 -5.95
C ARG A 56 10.22 -25.12 -6.72
N ASN A 57 10.54 -26.20 -6.01
CA ASN A 57 10.96 -27.45 -6.63
C ASN A 57 9.72 -28.31 -6.87
N ASN A 58 9.39 -28.59 -8.14
CA ASN A 58 8.37 -29.53 -8.60
C ASN A 58 6.98 -29.39 -7.97
N SER A 59 6.02 -28.86 -8.74
CA SER A 59 4.59 -29.17 -8.55
C SER A 59 4.02 -29.76 -9.83
N GLU A 60 3.26 -30.84 -9.69
CA GLU A 60 2.45 -31.44 -10.75
C GLU A 60 1.39 -30.45 -11.31
N ASP A 61 1.14 -29.36 -10.57
CA ASP A 61 0.40 -28.17 -10.96
C ASP A 61 1.37 -27.00 -11.21
N SER A 62 1.88 -26.87 -12.43
CA SER A 62 2.63 -25.67 -12.84
C SER A 62 1.68 -24.53 -13.19
N LEU A 63 1.95 -23.31 -12.73
CA LEU A 63 1.21 -22.13 -13.13
C LEU A 63 1.47 -21.81 -14.61
N GLU A 64 0.41 -21.55 -15.36
CA GLU A 64 0.56 -20.99 -16.70
C GLU A 64 1.14 -19.57 -16.61
N LYS A 65 2.09 -19.28 -17.50
CA LYS A 65 2.62 -17.93 -17.65
C LYS A 65 1.49 -16.97 -18.04
N PRO A 66 1.50 -15.73 -17.53
CA PRO A 66 0.45 -14.79 -17.85
C PRO A 66 0.46 -14.45 -19.35
N TYR A 67 -0.72 -14.45 -19.97
CA TYR A 67 -0.92 -14.05 -21.36
C TYR A 67 -1.16 -12.53 -21.54
N SER A 68 -1.45 -11.82 -20.45
CA SER A 68 -1.74 -10.38 -20.47
C SER A 68 -0.48 -9.54 -20.31
N GLU A 69 -0.50 -8.32 -20.85
CA GLU A 69 0.53 -7.32 -20.58
C GLU A 69 0.57 -6.96 -19.08
N MET A 70 1.78 -6.71 -18.58
CA MET A 70 2.00 -6.37 -17.19
C MET A 70 1.51 -4.94 -16.91
N PRO A 71 0.67 -4.73 -15.88
CA PRO A 71 0.20 -3.38 -15.55
C PRO A 71 1.34 -2.43 -15.15
N PHE A 72 1.11 -1.13 -15.29
CA PHE A 72 2.01 -0.05 -14.83
C PHE A 72 3.39 0.03 -15.49
N LEU A 73 3.64 -0.66 -16.60
CA LEU A 73 4.93 -0.67 -17.30
C LEU A 73 4.85 -0.02 -18.68
N GLU A 74 5.89 0.75 -18.99
CA GLU A 74 6.28 1.08 -20.37
C GLU A 74 7.51 0.23 -20.68
N GLU A 75 7.48 -0.50 -21.80
CA GLU A 75 8.52 -1.48 -22.19
C GLU A 75 9.89 -0.79 -22.36
N SER A 76 10.74 -0.82 -21.32
CA SER A 76 12.23 -0.73 -21.36
C SER A 76 12.87 -0.19 -20.08
N GLU A 77 12.10 0.39 -19.15
CA GLU A 77 12.69 1.00 -17.94
C GLU A 77 12.62 0.10 -16.70
N PRO A 78 13.68 0.08 -15.86
CA PRO A 78 13.67 -0.68 -14.62
C PRO A 78 12.56 -0.18 -13.69
N ILE A 79 11.85 -1.12 -13.06
CA ILE A 79 10.82 -0.78 -12.09
C ILE A 79 11.43 -0.31 -10.76
N SER A 80 10.71 0.57 -10.08
CA SER A 80 10.96 0.93 -8.68
C SER A 80 9.63 1.09 -7.95
N PHE A 81 9.63 0.94 -6.64
CA PHE A 81 8.42 1.06 -5.85
C PHE A 81 7.74 2.41 -6.03
N ARG A 82 8.51 3.50 -5.99
CA ARG A 82 7.97 4.84 -6.23
C ARG A 82 7.37 4.99 -7.63
N LYS A 83 8.03 4.46 -8.67
CA LYS A 83 7.52 4.53 -10.04
C LYS A 83 6.21 3.75 -10.19
N ILE A 84 6.11 2.56 -9.61
CA ILE A 84 4.87 1.77 -9.60
C ILE A 84 3.73 2.54 -8.89
N LEU A 85 3.99 3.17 -7.75
CA LEU A 85 2.98 4.00 -7.08
C LEU A 85 2.54 5.20 -7.94
N MET A 86 3.46 5.85 -8.66
CA MET A 86 3.15 6.95 -9.58
C MET A 86 2.30 6.47 -10.75
N ASN A 87 2.63 5.34 -11.34
CA ASN A 87 1.90 4.75 -12.47
C ASN A 87 0.53 4.21 -12.06
N ALA A 88 0.37 3.78 -10.80
CA ALA A 88 -0.89 3.37 -10.22
C ALA A 88 -1.85 4.51 -9.84
N LYS A 89 -1.39 5.77 -9.96
CA LYS A 89 -2.23 6.93 -9.65
C LYS A 89 -3.48 6.97 -10.54
N GLY A 90 -4.64 7.11 -9.92
CA GLY A 90 -5.94 7.13 -10.61
C GLY A 90 -6.44 5.76 -11.08
N GLN A 91 -5.68 4.67 -10.89
CA GLN A 91 -6.16 3.32 -11.16
C GLN A 91 -6.76 2.68 -9.92
N PHE A 92 -7.78 1.85 -10.10
CA PHE A 92 -8.38 1.13 -8.98
C PHE A 92 -7.48 -0.04 -8.59
N ILE A 93 -7.03 -0.04 -7.35
CA ILE A 93 -6.08 -1.02 -6.82
C ILE A 93 -6.56 -1.57 -5.48
N GLU A 94 -6.10 -2.78 -5.18
CA GLU A 94 -6.10 -3.38 -3.86
C GLU A 94 -4.72 -3.19 -3.23
N LEU A 95 -4.68 -2.79 -1.96
CA LEU A 95 -3.45 -2.42 -1.27
C LEU A 95 -3.44 -2.98 0.15
N CYS A 96 -2.36 -3.64 0.56
CA CYS A 96 -2.20 -4.12 1.93
C CYS A 96 -1.23 -3.25 2.72
N VAL A 97 -1.69 -2.76 3.87
CA VAL A 97 -0.91 -1.90 4.78
C VAL A 97 -0.93 -2.43 6.20
N THR A 98 -2.13 -2.64 6.75
CA THR A 98 -2.33 -2.98 8.16
C THR A 98 -2.70 -4.46 8.29
N GLY A 99 -1.90 -5.21 9.06
CA GLY A 99 -2.18 -6.62 9.36
C GLY A 99 -2.31 -7.49 8.10
N ASN A 100 -3.37 -8.30 8.05
CA ASN A 100 -3.74 -9.15 6.91
C ASN A 100 -4.94 -8.57 6.13
N ARG A 101 -5.25 -7.27 6.30
CA ARG A 101 -6.38 -6.62 5.64
C ARG A 101 -5.87 -5.79 4.46
N SER A 102 -6.56 -5.92 3.33
CA SER A 102 -6.40 -5.03 2.19
C SER A 102 -7.46 -3.94 2.22
N ILE A 103 -7.12 -2.80 1.62
CA ILE A 103 -8.05 -1.71 1.31
C ILE A 103 -8.07 -1.52 -0.20
N HIS A 104 -9.22 -1.07 -0.70
CA HIS A 104 -9.47 -0.90 -2.13
C HIS A 104 -9.74 0.57 -2.42
N GLY A 105 -9.25 1.05 -3.55
CA GLY A 105 -9.33 2.49 -3.84
C GLY A 105 -8.33 2.94 -4.90
N TYR A 106 -8.05 4.25 -4.86
CA TYR A 106 -7.22 4.94 -5.84
C TYR A 106 -6.10 5.68 -5.13
N ILE A 107 -4.89 5.59 -5.67
CA ILE A 107 -3.83 6.53 -5.28
C ILE A 107 -4.17 7.87 -5.93
N THR A 108 -4.32 8.92 -5.12
CA THR A 108 -4.60 10.28 -5.61
C THR A 108 -3.35 11.14 -5.63
N SER A 109 -2.37 10.86 -4.76
CA SER A 109 -1.08 11.56 -4.71
C SER A 109 0.01 10.70 -4.10
N VAL A 110 1.25 10.92 -4.55
CA VAL A 110 2.46 10.22 -4.09
C VAL A 110 3.47 11.28 -3.63
N LEU A 111 3.76 11.31 -2.33
CA LEU A 111 4.62 12.31 -1.69
C LEU A 111 5.97 11.67 -1.31
N ASN A 112 6.77 12.27 -0.43
CA ASN A 112 8.13 11.77 -0.17
C ASN A 112 8.12 10.39 0.48
N ASP A 113 7.34 10.22 1.54
CA ASP A 113 7.31 9.04 2.42
C ASP A 113 5.89 8.50 2.68
N TYR A 114 4.87 9.06 2.02
CA TYR A 114 3.48 8.62 2.12
C TYR A 114 2.73 8.81 0.80
N ILE A 115 1.61 8.11 0.66
CA ILE A 115 0.63 8.31 -0.41
C ILE A 115 -0.68 8.81 0.18
N VAL A 116 -1.43 9.55 -0.65
CA VAL A 116 -2.84 9.85 -0.41
C VAL A 116 -3.65 8.83 -1.19
N PHE A 117 -4.52 8.13 -0.49
CA PHE A 117 -5.33 7.05 -1.02
C PHE A 117 -6.81 7.35 -0.79
N TYR A 118 -7.62 7.31 -1.84
CA TYR A 118 -9.06 7.40 -1.70
C TYR A 118 -9.66 6.00 -1.70
N SER A 119 -10.19 5.57 -0.55
CA SER A 119 -10.98 4.35 -0.44
C SER A 119 -12.47 4.68 -0.46
N PRO A 120 -13.31 3.95 -1.21
CA PRO A 120 -14.77 4.11 -1.13
C PRO A 120 -15.32 3.98 0.29
N VAL A 121 -14.68 3.12 1.10
CA VAL A 121 -15.06 2.80 2.48
C VAL A 121 -14.51 3.84 3.46
N PHE A 122 -13.20 4.12 3.42
CA PHE A 122 -12.51 4.97 4.40
C PHE A 122 -12.29 6.42 3.96
N LYS A 123 -12.79 6.79 2.77
CA LYS A 123 -12.55 8.09 2.11
C LYS A 123 -11.06 8.37 1.97
N THR A 124 -10.59 9.56 2.31
CA THR A 124 -9.19 9.94 2.19
C THR A 124 -8.37 9.33 3.31
N VAL A 125 -7.41 8.49 2.95
CA VAL A 125 -6.47 7.82 3.85
C VAL A 125 -5.05 8.22 3.48
N PHE A 126 -4.28 8.69 4.46
CA PHE A 126 -2.84 8.89 4.34
C PHE A 126 -2.13 7.60 4.73
N LEU A 127 -1.33 7.04 3.83
CA LEU A 127 -0.65 5.77 4.04
C LEU A 127 0.86 5.96 3.97
N SER A 128 1.56 5.61 5.04
CA SER A 128 3.02 5.64 5.04
C SER A 128 3.55 4.57 4.07
N MET A 129 4.47 4.96 3.19
CA MET A 129 5.03 4.08 2.16
C MET A 129 5.79 2.88 2.76
N GLN A 130 6.42 3.06 3.91
CA GLN A 130 7.20 2.02 4.60
C GLN A 130 6.35 0.85 5.14
N HIS A 131 5.02 0.99 5.08
CA HIS A 131 4.06 0.02 5.59
C HIS A 131 3.23 -0.64 4.48
N ILE A 132 3.43 -0.26 3.22
CA ILE A 132 2.73 -0.86 2.08
C ILE A 132 3.41 -2.19 1.75
N LYS A 133 2.75 -3.29 2.07
CA LYS A 133 3.28 -4.65 1.88
C LYS A 133 3.23 -5.10 0.44
N TRP A 134 2.15 -4.74 -0.24
CA TRP A 134 1.92 -5.06 -1.63
C TRP A 134 0.75 -4.25 -2.19
N LEU A 135 0.70 -4.15 -3.52
CA LEU A 135 -0.47 -3.67 -4.25
C LEU A 135 -0.78 -4.56 -5.44
N ILE A 136 -2.06 -4.63 -5.79
CA ILE A 136 -2.61 -5.45 -6.87
C ILE A 136 -3.53 -4.57 -7.73
N PRO A 137 -3.25 -4.38 -9.02
CA PRO A 137 -4.17 -3.71 -9.94
C PRO A 137 -5.41 -4.55 -10.19
N TYR A 138 -6.56 -3.89 -10.32
CA TYR A 138 -7.74 -4.52 -10.91
C TYR A 138 -7.66 -4.44 -12.44
N SER A 139 -7.94 -5.55 -13.10
CA SER A 139 -7.92 -5.68 -14.57
C SER A 139 -9.23 -5.27 -15.24
N THR A 140 -10.25 -4.85 -14.47
CA THR A 140 -11.60 -4.64 -14.99
C THR A 140 -11.90 -3.17 -15.25
N ASN A 141 -12.45 -2.88 -16.42
CA ASN A 141 -13.02 -1.55 -16.77
C ASN A 141 -14.33 -1.21 -16.04
N LEU A 142 -14.75 -2.05 -15.08
CA LEU A 142 -15.94 -1.82 -14.28
C LEU A 142 -15.64 -0.80 -13.19
N THR A 143 -16.58 0.09 -12.93
CA THR A 143 -16.50 0.96 -11.76
C THR A 143 -16.48 0.10 -10.49
N PRO A 144 -15.65 0.45 -9.50
CA PRO A 144 -15.57 -0.31 -8.25
C PRO A 144 -16.93 -0.51 -7.62
N TYR A 145 -17.23 -1.74 -7.20
CA TYR A 145 -18.51 -2.11 -6.59
C TYR A 145 -19.74 -1.78 -7.46
N THR A 146 -19.57 -1.64 -8.78
CA THR A 146 -20.62 -1.19 -9.72
C THR A 146 -21.25 0.15 -9.35
N LEU A 147 -20.56 0.94 -8.51
CA LEU A 147 -21.03 2.25 -8.08
C LEU A 147 -20.96 3.25 -9.23
N SER A 148 -21.82 4.26 -9.18
CA SER A 148 -21.76 5.34 -10.14
C SER A 148 -20.53 6.22 -9.88
N ASN A 149 -20.04 6.92 -10.91
CA ASN A 149 -18.94 7.87 -10.74
C ASN A 149 -19.30 9.03 -9.80
N THR A 150 -20.59 9.32 -9.60
CA THR A 150 -21.06 10.32 -8.62
C THR A 150 -20.90 9.86 -7.19
N ASP A 151 -20.97 8.54 -6.94
CA ASP A 151 -20.75 7.94 -5.61
C ASP A 151 -19.26 7.73 -5.30
N LEU A 152 -18.42 7.75 -6.34
CA LEU A 152 -16.96 7.63 -6.27
C LEU A 152 -16.24 8.86 -6.86
N PRO A 153 -16.48 10.07 -6.34
CA PRO A 153 -15.82 11.25 -6.88
C PRO A 153 -14.35 11.19 -6.46
N VAL A 154 -13.47 10.76 -7.37
CA VAL A 154 -12.00 10.82 -7.19
C VAL A 154 -11.56 12.27 -7.37
N VAL A 155 -11.93 13.12 -6.42
CA VAL A 155 -11.57 14.54 -6.43
C VAL A 155 -10.24 14.71 -5.69
N PRO A 156 -9.25 15.35 -6.32
CA PRO A 156 -8.04 15.76 -5.61
C PRO A 156 -8.40 16.61 -4.38
N SER A 157 -7.71 16.38 -3.26
CA SER A 157 -7.86 17.21 -2.06
C SER A 157 -7.61 18.68 -2.41
N THR A 158 -8.53 19.57 -2.02
CA THR A 158 -8.38 21.02 -2.15
C THR A 158 -7.38 21.59 -1.14
N ILE A 159 -7.06 20.85 -0.09
CA ILE A 159 -6.09 21.23 0.94
C ILE A 159 -4.68 20.92 0.41
N PRO A 160 -3.74 21.89 0.44
CA PRO A 160 -2.36 21.67 0.05
C PRO A 160 -1.74 20.53 0.86
N LEU A 161 -1.14 19.55 0.18
CA LEU A 161 -0.48 18.40 0.80
C LEU A 161 0.93 18.78 1.26
N ALA A 162 1.33 18.33 2.46
CA ALA A 162 2.70 18.46 2.92
C ALA A 162 3.59 17.40 2.27
N ARG A 163 4.89 17.68 2.17
CA ARG A 163 5.85 16.78 1.51
C ARG A 163 6.10 15.50 2.30
N THR A 164 6.05 15.55 3.63
CA THR A 164 6.32 14.40 4.52
C THR A 164 5.09 14.03 5.33
N PHE A 165 5.04 12.79 5.80
CA PHE A 165 3.93 12.25 6.57
C PHE A 165 3.73 13.00 7.89
N GLU A 166 4.82 13.26 8.63
CA GLU A 166 4.77 14.02 9.89
C GLU A 166 4.18 15.42 9.69
N GLU A 167 4.67 16.16 8.68
CA GLU A 167 4.20 17.51 8.39
C GLU A 167 2.76 17.52 7.87
N GLN A 168 2.31 16.44 7.22
CA GLN A 168 0.91 16.30 6.83
C GLN A 168 0.02 16.10 8.05
N LEU A 169 0.43 15.26 9.00
CA LEU A 169 -0.36 15.01 10.22
C LEU A 169 -0.39 16.22 11.16
N LYS A 170 0.67 17.04 11.21
CA LYS A 170 0.69 18.29 11.99
C LYS A 170 -0.44 19.25 11.63
N LYS A 171 -0.91 19.22 10.38
CA LYS A 171 -2.07 20.02 9.94
C LYS A 171 -3.40 19.61 10.59
N TYR A 172 -3.45 18.43 11.19
CA TYR A 172 -4.61 17.86 11.87
C TYR A 172 -4.48 17.86 13.38
N ILE A 173 -3.53 18.61 13.95
CA ILE A 173 -3.54 18.91 15.39
C ILE A 173 -4.89 19.58 15.73
N GLY A 174 -5.50 19.17 16.84
CA GLY A 174 -6.85 19.58 17.23
C GLY A 174 -7.99 18.86 16.51
N HIS A 175 -7.71 17.85 15.66
CA HIS A 175 -8.72 17.04 15.00
C HIS A 175 -8.74 15.60 15.54
N LEU A 176 -9.92 14.99 15.48
CA LEU A 176 -10.10 13.56 15.73
C LEU A 176 -9.58 12.77 14.53
N LEU A 177 -8.60 11.89 14.76
CA LEU A 177 -8.05 11.01 13.74
C LEU A 177 -8.20 9.55 14.12
N VAL A 178 -8.28 8.71 13.09
CA VAL A 178 -8.34 7.25 13.20
C VAL A 178 -7.06 6.68 12.59
N PHE A 179 -6.21 6.08 13.42
CA PHE A 179 -4.99 5.41 12.96
C PHE A 179 -5.21 3.91 12.73
N ASP A 180 -4.42 3.33 11.83
CA ASP A 180 -4.40 1.89 11.51
C ASP A 180 -5.79 1.30 11.28
N LEU A 181 -6.64 2.01 10.53
CA LEU A 181 -8.03 1.62 10.22
C LEU A 181 -8.91 1.35 11.46
N GLY A 182 -8.54 1.90 12.62
CA GLY A 182 -9.30 1.76 13.87
C GLY A 182 -9.15 0.39 14.54
N GLU A 183 -8.14 -0.42 14.19
CA GLU A 183 -7.95 -1.75 14.77
C GLU A 183 -7.66 -1.72 16.28
N ASN A 184 -7.07 -0.65 16.79
CA ASN A 184 -6.77 -0.47 18.21
C ASN A 184 -7.53 0.75 18.74
N PRO A 185 -8.34 0.63 19.81
CA PRO A 185 -9.08 1.77 20.37
C PRO A 185 -8.17 2.90 20.86
N ASN A 186 -6.95 2.59 21.32
CA ASN A 186 -5.96 3.60 21.72
C ASN A 186 -5.28 4.29 20.53
N LYS A 187 -5.61 3.91 19.30
CA LYS A 187 -5.15 4.53 18.05
C LYS A 187 -6.20 5.45 17.42
N VAL A 188 -7.27 5.75 18.17
CA VAL A 188 -8.32 6.68 17.78
C VAL A 188 -8.43 7.77 18.83
N GLY A 189 -8.35 9.03 18.42
CA GLY A 189 -8.44 10.13 19.36
C GLY A 189 -8.12 11.51 18.79
N LEU A 190 -8.28 12.50 19.66
CA LEU A 190 -7.99 13.91 19.35
C LEU A 190 -6.48 14.14 19.41
N ILE A 191 -5.88 14.58 18.30
CA ILE A 191 -4.43 14.84 18.25
C ILE A 191 -4.11 16.13 19.00
N GLN A 192 -3.26 16.02 20.01
CA GLN A 192 -2.80 17.16 20.81
C GLN A 192 -1.49 17.73 20.26
N ASN A 193 -0.56 16.87 19.90
CA ASN A 193 0.77 17.28 19.46
C ASN A 193 1.44 16.21 18.60
N ILE A 194 2.36 16.63 17.73
CA ILE A 194 3.24 15.76 16.96
C ILE A 194 4.64 16.37 16.95
N SER A 195 5.59 15.71 17.60
CA SER A 195 6.98 16.15 17.62
C SER A 195 7.93 14.96 17.76
N ASN A 196 9.11 15.07 17.15
CA ASN A 196 10.18 14.07 17.25
C ASN A 196 9.71 12.62 16.94
N ASN A 197 8.93 12.44 15.86
CA ASN A 197 8.32 11.15 15.50
C ASN A 197 7.39 10.55 16.58
N ILE A 198 6.84 11.35 17.48
CA ILE A 198 5.87 10.93 18.49
C ILE A 198 4.58 11.71 18.28
N VAL A 199 3.46 10.98 18.26
CA VAL A 199 2.11 11.52 18.25
C VAL A 199 1.53 11.39 19.65
N GLU A 200 1.00 12.49 20.16
CA GLU A 200 0.23 12.56 21.39
C GLU A 200 -1.26 12.72 21.05
N LEU A 201 -2.10 11.83 21.58
CA LEU A 201 -3.55 11.88 21.38
C LEU A 201 -4.30 11.65 22.69
N VAL A 202 -5.53 12.17 22.76
CA VAL A 202 -6.50 11.86 23.82
C VAL A 202 -7.51 10.87 23.28
N ASN A 203 -7.59 9.68 23.88
CA ASN A 203 -8.51 8.62 23.46
C ASN A 203 -9.94 8.86 23.99
N ALA A 204 -10.87 7.94 23.68
CA ALA A 204 -12.27 8.05 24.11
C ALA A 204 -12.48 8.01 25.65
N GLU A 205 -11.50 7.50 26.39
CA GLU A 205 -11.50 7.45 27.87
C GLU A 205 -10.86 8.69 28.50
N ALA A 206 -10.54 9.71 27.69
CA ALA A 206 -9.79 10.90 28.08
C ALA A 206 -8.35 10.62 28.57
N ASN A 207 -7.80 9.45 28.27
CA ASN A 207 -6.41 9.11 28.55
C ASN A 207 -5.49 9.68 27.47
N ILE A 208 -4.34 10.24 27.90
CA ILE A 208 -3.27 10.66 26.99
C ILE A 208 -2.48 9.42 26.56
N VAL A 209 -2.35 9.22 25.25
CA VAL A 209 -1.64 8.09 24.66
C VAL A 209 -0.57 8.61 23.71
N PHE A 210 0.60 7.99 23.76
CA PHE A 210 1.73 8.31 22.90
C PHE A 210 2.02 7.17 21.92
N TRP A 211 2.17 7.51 20.64
CA TRP A 211 2.53 6.57 19.59
C TRP A 211 3.73 7.04 18.81
N LYS A 212 4.66 6.14 18.49
CA LYS A 212 5.70 6.43 17.51
C LYS A 212 5.07 6.49 16.12
N LEU A 213 5.39 7.56 15.38
CA LEU A 213 4.91 7.78 14.02
C LEU A 213 5.34 6.65 13.07
N SER A 214 6.53 6.09 13.28
CA SER A 214 7.05 4.92 12.53
C SER A 214 6.26 3.62 12.72
N HIS A 215 5.26 3.61 13.61
CA HIS A 215 4.34 2.48 13.81
C HIS A 215 2.89 2.80 13.42
N ILE A 216 2.66 3.99 12.86
CA ILE A 216 1.37 4.42 12.31
C ILE A 216 1.39 4.18 10.79
N LYS A 217 0.52 3.30 10.34
CA LYS A 217 0.48 2.76 8.97
C LYS A 217 -0.46 3.56 8.08
N SER A 218 -1.62 3.88 8.62
CA SER A 218 -2.67 4.61 7.93
C SER A 218 -3.31 5.64 8.86
N VAL A 219 -3.72 6.78 8.31
CA VAL A 219 -4.48 7.80 9.04
C VAL A 219 -5.64 8.27 8.17
N HIS A 220 -6.83 8.35 8.74
CA HIS A 220 -7.99 8.97 8.10
C HIS A 220 -8.80 9.76 9.12
N LEU A 221 -9.66 10.63 8.61
CA LEU A 221 -10.70 11.27 9.41
C LEU A 221 -11.90 10.31 9.52
N PRO A 222 -12.61 10.31 10.65
CA PRO A 222 -13.84 9.52 10.83
C PRO A 222 -14.97 9.97 9.88
#